data_AF-A0A9W7DXG7-F1
#
_entry.id   AF-A0A9W7DXG7-F1
#
_cell.length_a   1.000
_cell.length_b   1.000
_cell.length_c   1.000
_cell.angle_alpha   90.00
_cell.angle_beta   90.00
_cell.angle_gamma   90.00
#
_symmetry.space_group_name_H-M   'P 1'
#
loop_
_entity.id
_entity.type
_entity.pdbx_description
1 polymer ?
#
loop_
_entity_poly.entity_id
_entity_poly.type
_entity_poly.pdbx_seq_one_letter_code
_entity_poly.pdbx_strand_id
1 'polypeptide(L)'
;MGIKLSTATETLCRLLAMFVQKGRDSDGDGLTNGVELGDPNCIWSEGDTPSESSGLSHPGVSTGSDIQRSRDTCEGVDTKDLKLKPIDLNFPSYTIPSATTTYAKYAFDLANIMITDYPDSTHSPHYGIKFEPIVDSDQVHHMILYACDEKPTALTGSPQVIDKMPCTALRYAWAVGAKDFCLPIKTKAGNEDAIDTVVGVKVALETRWHALEIHYNNPDGLTNVVDNSGVRITFVDSGDPTTSSSDSIDFQSAGYLYMGSALPSLFVPGNQRHHHVQTPDCTFRQLPSSGVTAYAFILHAHGLGRQLWTEVSRDGEYLRDAGCDTQFDFDLQQTIGFADTFQIYDTDTFTAHCIYDSSERDYTTPGGDETENEMCINFLIYYPEVEGMQNKCLKAGHTVVPNIIEKECESGHTSGVYVYELSLPGWVVSHALLMIVSWCLLLPFGASSAGILRDRLGDPRWFKLHRGVQVLGLGLVLVAFFVAYSNVHEHFKGGSADLHKRVGTVVIVLAVLQPLNAFFRPHDKTSGVRKVWSTAHRSFGWVCVILGIVNCPLGMKGAVRAGYATNVGWLWSAFSFALVCMFVAVIILGLSSKKQKVGGTSGQADVMNKLNAGL
;
A
#
# COMPACT_ATOMS: atom_id res chain seq x y z
N MET A 1 -27.43 17.37 7.43
CA MET A 1 -27.65 18.00 8.75
C MET A 1 -26.33 17.84 9.50
N GLY A 2 -25.48 18.87 9.48
CA GLY A 2 -24.11 18.77 10.00
C GLY A 2 -24.12 18.80 11.53
N ILE A 3 -23.56 17.77 12.16
CA ILE A 3 -23.33 17.76 13.60
C ILE A 3 -22.17 18.73 13.86
N LYS A 4 -22.47 19.90 14.41
CA LYS A 4 -21.45 20.79 14.98
C LYS A 4 -21.00 20.19 16.32
N LEU A 5 -19.80 19.62 16.34
CA LEU A 5 -19.10 19.34 17.59
C LEU A 5 -18.78 20.67 18.29
N SER A 6 -19.02 20.72 19.60
CA SER A 6 -18.91 21.93 20.41
C SER A 6 -17.45 22.38 20.56
N THR A 7 -17.23 23.67 20.74
CA THR A 7 -15.92 24.34 20.87
C THR A 7 -15.01 23.84 22.01
N ALA A 8 -15.51 22.98 22.90
CA ALA A 8 -14.72 22.33 23.93
C ALA A 8 -13.94 21.09 23.41
N THR A 9 -14.46 20.37 22.41
CA THR A 9 -13.80 19.20 21.81
C THR A 9 -12.69 19.59 20.83
N GLU A 10 -12.81 20.73 20.13
CA GLU A 10 -11.74 21.24 19.25
C GLU A 10 -10.46 21.62 20.03
N THR A 11 -10.59 22.07 21.29
CA THR A 11 -9.43 22.46 22.10
C THR A 11 -8.73 21.24 22.71
N LEU A 12 -9.47 20.15 22.98
CA LEU A 12 -8.92 18.90 23.48
C LEU A 12 -8.18 18.12 22.37
N CYS A 13 -8.75 18.08 21.14
CA CYS A 13 -8.06 17.51 19.98
C CYS A 13 -6.76 18.24 19.64
N ARG A 14 -6.72 19.58 19.78
CA ARG A 14 -5.52 20.40 19.55
C ARG A 14 -4.39 20.13 20.56
N LEU A 15 -4.72 19.68 21.77
CA LEU A 15 -3.73 19.33 22.80
C LEU A 15 -3.29 17.87 22.71
N LEU A 16 -4.18 16.96 22.30
CA LEU A 16 -3.86 15.54 22.14
C LEU A 16 -3.00 15.26 20.90
N ALA A 17 -3.24 15.95 19.77
CA ALA A 17 -2.45 15.75 18.55
C ALA A 17 -0.94 16.10 18.70
N MET A 18 -0.57 16.90 19.72
CA MET A 18 0.84 17.21 20.03
C MET A 18 1.54 16.18 20.92
N PHE A 19 0.81 15.24 21.54
CA PHE A 19 1.34 14.30 22.54
C PHE A 19 0.93 12.84 22.35
N VAL A 20 0.05 12.54 21.39
CA VAL A 20 -0.43 11.19 21.13
C VAL A 20 0.58 10.49 20.23
N GLN A 21 1.28 9.48 20.77
CA GLN A 21 2.07 8.52 19.99
C GLN A 21 1.14 7.85 18.97
N LYS A 22 1.16 8.27 17.70
CA LYS A 22 0.16 7.86 16.71
C LYS A 22 0.14 6.34 16.41
N GLY A 23 1.28 5.65 16.55
CA GLY A 23 1.37 4.18 16.43
C GLY A 23 1.02 3.40 17.70
N ARG A 24 0.67 4.09 18.80
CA ARG A 24 0.21 3.43 20.03
C ARG A 24 -1.29 3.16 19.92
N ASP A 25 -1.73 2.04 20.45
CA ASP A 25 -3.14 1.79 20.78
C ASP A 25 -3.32 2.18 22.26
N SER A 26 -3.87 3.37 22.52
CA SER A 26 -3.88 3.93 23.89
C SER A 26 -5.01 3.39 24.76
N ASP A 27 -6.11 2.94 24.16
CA ASP A 27 -7.26 2.39 24.88
C ASP A 27 -7.42 0.88 24.74
N GLY A 28 -6.54 0.24 23.97
CA GLY A 28 -6.42 -1.21 23.85
C GLY A 28 -7.53 -1.83 23.00
N ASP A 29 -8.20 -1.05 22.15
CA ASP A 29 -9.30 -1.51 21.31
C ASP A 29 -8.85 -2.12 19.97
N GLY A 30 -7.53 -2.19 19.75
CA GLY A 30 -6.92 -2.81 18.58
C GLY A 30 -6.78 -1.88 17.38
N LEU A 31 -7.11 -0.60 17.52
CA LEU A 31 -6.80 0.44 16.55
C LEU A 31 -5.63 1.30 17.06
N THR A 32 -4.71 1.66 16.17
CA THR A 32 -3.69 2.65 16.52
C THR A 32 -4.34 4.03 16.59
N ASN A 33 -3.85 4.89 17.48
CA ASN A 33 -4.33 6.25 17.62
C ASN A 33 -4.38 6.99 16.25
N GLY A 34 -3.46 6.66 15.34
CA GLY A 34 -3.43 7.15 13.96
C GLY A 34 -4.63 6.69 13.13
N VAL A 35 -4.96 5.40 13.14
CA VAL A 35 -6.18 4.86 12.49
C VAL A 35 -7.43 5.54 13.02
N GLU A 36 -7.54 5.67 14.33
CA GLU A 36 -8.68 6.27 15.01
C GLU A 36 -8.89 7.76 14.69
N LEU A 37 -7.79 8.49 14.50
CA LEU A 37 -7.78 9.91 14.12
C LEU A 37 -7.82 10.12 12.61
N GLY A 38 -7.86 9.06 11.80
CA GLY A 38 -7.93 9.14 10.34
C GLY A 38 -6.61 9.45 9.65
N ASP A 39 -5.50 9.25 10.37
CA ASP A 39 -4.12 9.44 9.91
C ASP A 39 -3.26 8.19 10.21
N PRO A 40 -3.60 7.01 9.64
CA PRO A 40 -2.87 5.77 9.89
C PRO A 40 -1.41 5.83 9.40
N ASN A 41 -1.08 6.71 8.45
CA ASN A 41 0.26 6.84 7.89
C ASN A 41 1.08 7.97 8.52
N CYS A 42 0.60 8.58 9.61
CA CYS A 42 1.30 9.65 10.33
C CYS A 42 1.70 10.88 9.48
N ILE A 43 0.93 11.22 8.44
CA ILE A 43 1.24 12.30 7.48
C ILE A 43 0.47 13.60 7.77
N TRP A 44 -0.52 13.58 8.67
CA TRP A 44 -1.36 14.73 8.96
C TRP A 44 -0.60 15.85 9.69
N SER A 45 -0.75 17.09 9.20
CA SER A 45 -0.22 18.32 9.79
C SER A 45 -1.33 19.25 10.30
N GLU A 46 -1.00 20.11 11.26
CA GLU A 46 -1.98 21.00 11.91
C GLU A 46 -2.68 21.91 10.88
N GLY A 47 -4.00 21.73 10.73
CA GLY A 47 -4.85 22.49 9.80
C GLY A 47 -5.31 21.71 8.57
N ASP A 48 -4.75 20.52 8.33
CA ASP A 48 -5.15 19.65 7.20
C ASP A 48 -6.37 18.78 7.54
N THR A 49 -6.95 18.17 6.51
CA THR A 49 -7.97 17.12 6.70
C THR A 49 -7.27 15.76 6.76
N PRO A 50 -7.56 14.88 7.74
CA PRO A 50 -6.97 13.55 7.82
C PRO A 50 -7.24 12.74 6.54
N SER A 51 -6.34 11.82 6.22
CA SER A 51 -6.44 10.96 5.02
C SER A 51 -7.74 10.15 4.98
N GLU A 52 -8.26 9.79 6.15
CA GLU A 52 -9.53 9.12 6.34
C GLU A 52 -10.45 10.01 7.19
N SER A 53 -11.71 10.17 6.78
CA SER A 53 -12.66 11.06 7.46
C SER A 53 -13.90 10.32 8.00
N SER A 54 -13.93 9.01 7.83
CA SER A 54 -15.04 8.13 8.17
C SER A 54 -14.55 6.98 9.03
N GLY A 55 -15.36 6.54 10.00
CA GLY A 55 -14.96 5.49 10.94
C GLY A 55 -14.00 5.98 12.03
N LEU A 56 -13.87 7.30 12.22
CA LEU A 56 -13.05 7.89 13.26
C LEU A 56 -13.58 7.55 14.66
N SER A 57 -12.65 7.27 15.55
CA SER A 57 -12.88 6.99 16.97
C SER A 57 -12.03 7.92 17.84
N HIS A 58 -12.08 7.73 19.16
CA HIS A 58 -11.30 8.53 20.08
C HIS A 58 -10.19 7.67 20.67
N PRO A 59 -8.91 8.06 20.57
CA PRO A 59 -7.74 7.31 21.07
C PRO A 59 -7.58 7.14 22.57
N GLY A 60 -8.67 6.90 23.26
CA GLY A 60 -8.78 6.91 24.72
C GLY A 60 -10.16 6.46 25.16
N VAL A 61 -11.02 6.03 24.23
CA VAL A 61 -12.37 5.55 24.45
C VAL A 61 -12.60 4.38 23.50
N SER A 62 -12.47 3.18 24.05
CA SER A 62 -12.65 1.96 23.28
C SER A 62 -13.99 1.96 22.52
N THR A 63 -13.90 1.82 21.21
CA THR A 63 -15.09 1.73 20.38
C THR A 63 -15.60 0.29 20.43
N GLY A 64 -16.69 0.07 21.16
CA GLY A 64 -17.25 -1.25 21.48
C GLY A 64 -17.75 -2.12 20.31
N SER A 65 -17.12 -2.06 19.14
CA SER A 65 -17.06 -3.17 18.19
C SER A 65 -15.75 -3.92 18.40
N ASP A 66 -15.82 -5.05 19.11
CA ASP A 66 -14.71 -6.00 19.27
C ASP A 66 -14.25 -6.56 17.91
N ILE A 67 -13.55 -5.78 17.09
CA ILE A 67 -12.63 -6.36 16.12
C ILE A 67 -11.41 -6.73 16.98
N GLN A 68 -11.42 -7.91 17.60
CA GLN A 68 -10.24 -8.45 18.29
C GLN A 68 -9.11 -8.64 17.25
N ARG A 69 -8.39 -7.55 16.93
CA ARG A 69 -7.20 -7.58 16.06
C ARG A 69 -6.00 -8.23 16.76
N SER A 70 -6.01 -8.23 18.09
CA SER A 70 -5.04 -8.93 18.92
C SER A 70 -5.74 -10.01 19.73
N ARG A 71 -5.40 -11.28 19.50
CA ARG A 71 -5.57 -12.30 20.53
C ARG A 71 -4.34 -12.24 21.42
N ASP A 72 -4.55 -11.89 22.68
CA ASP A 72 -3.48 -11.96 23.66
C ASP A 72 -3.06 -13.42 23.81
N THR A 73 -1.87 -13.76 23.31
CA THR A 73 -1.33 -15.12 23.40
C THR A 73 -1.11 -15.57 24.86
N CYS A 74 -1.09 -14.63 25.81
CA CYS A 74 -0.98 -14.90 27.24
C CYS A 74 -2.33 -15.12 27.93
N GLU A 75 -3.46 -14.85 27.25
CA GLU A 75 -4.78 -15.07 27.83
C GLU A 75 -5.03 -16.57 28.06
N GLY A 76 -5.42 -16.94 29.28
CA GLY A 76 -5.72 -18.33 29.65
C GLY A 76 -4.51 -19.23 29.86
N VAL A 77 -3.28 -18.70 29.83
CA VAL A 77 -2.07 -19.47 30.12
C VAL A 77 -1.95 -19.72 31.62
N ASP A 78 -2.30 -20.93 32.09
CA ASP A 78 -2.11 -21.34 33.49
C ASP A 78 -0.67 -21.88 33.72
N THR A 79 0.04 -21.23 34.64
CA THR A 79 1.44 -21.54 35.00
C THR A 79 1.60 -21.91 36.46
N LYS A 80 0.52 -22.14 37.22
CA LYS A 80 0.58 -22.32 38.68
C LYS A 80 1.50 -23.46 39.14
N ASP A 81 1.62 -24.51 38.33
CA ASP A 81 2.47 -25.67 38.63
C ASP A 81 3.90 -25.54 38.07
N LEU A 82 4.22 -24.43 37.39
CA LEU A 82 5.54 -24.18 36.81
C LEU A 82 6.31 -23.19 37.67
N LYS A 83 7.58 -23.52 37.94
CA LYS A 83 8.50 -22.59 38.57
C LYS A 83 9.14 -21.68 37.52
N LEU A 84 8.55 -20.51 37.36
CA LEU A 84 8.97 -19.52 36.38
C LEU A 84 10.21 -18.75 36.82
N LYS A 85 11.14 -18.50 35.90
CA LYS A 85 12.37 -17.75 36.12
C LYS A 85 12.50 -16.65 35.04
N PRO A 86 12.43 -15.35 35.39
CA PRO A 86 12.58 -14.26 34.43
C PRO A 86 14.05 -13.89 34.18
N ILE A 87 14.42 -13.50 32.96
CA ILE A 87 15.76 -13.00 32.64
C ILE A 87 15.66 -11.84 31.65
N ASP A 88 16.42 -10.79 31.91
CA ASP A 88 16.41 -9.54 31.14
C ASP A 88 17.62 -9.47 30.23
N LEU A 89 17.38 -9.37 28.91
CA LEU A 89 18.41 -9.23 27.88
C LEU A 89 18.36 -7.81 27.32
N ASN A 90 18.89 -6.87 28.09
CA ASN A 90 18.92 -5.45 27.73
C ASN A 90 20.23 -5.08 27.04
N PHE A 91 20.13 -4.15 26.09
CA PHE A 91 21.30 -3.46 25.60
C PHE A 91 21.99 -2.73 26.77
N PRO A 92 23.33 -2.82 26.89
CA PRO A 92 24.05 -1.84 27.69
C PRO A 92 23.84 -0.45 27.06
N SER A 93 24.00 0.62 27.84
CA SER A 93 23.64 1.97 27.39
C SER A 93 24.23 2.30 26.02
N TYR A 94 23.34 2.52 25.06
CA TYR A 94 23.66 2.68 23.66
C TYR A 94 23.20 4.04 23.17
N THR A 95 24.09 4.83 22.57
CA THR A 95 23.69 6.10 21.94
C THR A 95 23.21 5.83 20.52
N ILE A 96 21.92 6.07 20.28
CA ILE A 96 21.28 5.85 18.99
C ILE A 96 21.88 6.84 17.97
N PRO A 97 22.35 6.38 16.81
CA PRO A 97 22.80 7.26 15.74
C PRO A 97 21.68 8.20 15.25
N SER A 98 22.06 9.37 14.76
CA SER A 98 21.12 10.34 14.17
C SER A 98 20.69 9.98 12.74
N ALA A 99 21.03 8.77 12.26
CA ALA A 99 20.59 8.28 10.96
C ALA A 99 19.13 7.86 11.05
N THR A 100 18.37 8.06 9.96
CA THR A 100 16.94 7.74 9.89
C THR A 100 16.62 6.30 10.27
N THR A 101 17.49 5.36 9.88
CA THR A 101 17.31 3.95 10.17
C THR A 101 18.62 3.37 10.70
N THR A 102 18.58 2.66 11.81
CA THR A 102 19.75 1.97 12.37
C THR A 102 19.38 0.57 12.88
N TYR A 103 20.17 -0.44 12.49
CA TYR A 103 20.06 -1.80 13.03
C TYR A 103 21.25 -2.10 13.93
N ALA A 104 21.08 -1.94 15.23
CA ALA A 104 22.10 -2.26 16.21
C ALA A 104 21.92 -3.69 16.73
N LYS A 105 23.03 -4.38 16.98
CA LYS A 105 23.06 -5.80 17.35
C LYS A 105 23.97 -5.98 18.57
N TYR A 106 23.55 -6.81 19.51
CA TYR A 106 24.35 -7.14 20.69
C TYR A 106 24.14 -8.60 21.11
N ALA A 107 25.23 -9.27 21.49
CA ALA A 107 25.20 -10.69 21.85
C ALA A 107 25.39 -10.93 23.34
N PHE A 108 24.57 -11.84 23.87
CA PHE A 108 24.54 -12.29 25.25
C PHE A 108 25.07 -13.73 25.36
N ASP A 109 25.89 -13.98 26.37
CA ASP A 109 26.26 -15.34 26.80
C ASP A 109 25.16 -15.86 27.73
N LEU A 110 24.01 -16.19 27.15
CA LEU A 110 22.80 -16.50 27.90
C LEU A 110 22.98 -17.70 28.83
N ALA A 111 23.71 -18.73 28.40
CA ALA A 111 24.00 -19.87 29.27
C ALA A 111 24.81 -19.45 30.51
N ASN A 112 25.81 -18.56 30.37
CA ASN A 112 26.57 -18.07 31.51
C ASN A 112 25.74 -17.18 32.44
N ILE A 113 24.87 -16.33 31.89
CA ILE A 113 23.97 -15.49 32.69
C ILE A 113 23.02 -16.41 33.50
N MET A 114 22.42 -17.42 32.87
CA MET A 114 21.54 -18.36 33.57
C MET A 114 22.25 -19.15 34.67
N ILE A 115 23.47 -19.66 34.42
CA ILE A 115 24.27 -20.36 35.44
C ILE A 115 24.57 -19.43 36.64
N THR A 116 24.78 -18.14 36.38
CA THR A 116 25.12 -17.16 37.42
C THR A 116 23.90 -16.75 38.24
N ASP A 117 22.80 -16.45 37.57
CA ASP A 117 21.58 -15.90 38.21
C ASP A 117 20.73 -17.00 38.84
N TYR A 118 20.80 -18.22 38.29
CA TYR A 118 20.02 -19.38 38.72
C TYR A 118 20.91 -20.60 38.99
N PRO A 119 21.84 -20.53 39.97
CA PRO A 119 22.81 -21.61 40.23
C PRO A 119 22.17 -22.94 40.64
N ASP A 120 20.92 -22.91 41.13
CA ASP A 120 20.14 -24.09 41.50
C ASP A 120 19.36 -24.69 40.30
N SER A 121 19.45 -24.12 39.10
CA SER A 121 18.85 -24.72 37.90
C SER A 121 19.53 -26.02 37.53
N THR A 122 18.76 -26.97 37.01
CA THR A 122 19.31 -28.23 36.53
C THR A 122 20.07 -28.02 35.22
N HIS A 123 20.85 -29.03 34.80
CA HIS A 123 21.49 -29.04 33.47
C HIS A 123 20.52 -29.45 32.34
N SER A 124 19.21 -29.52 32.63
CA SER A 124 18.18 -29.85 31.64
C SER A 124 17.81 -28.65 30.77
N PRO A 125 17.23 -28.85 29.57
CA PRO A 125 16.87 -27.75 28.68
C PRO A 125 15.92 -26.74 29.33
N HIS A 126 16.18 -25.46 29.06
CA HIS A 126 15.38 -24.34 29.51
C HIS A 126 14.48 -23.83 28.37
N TYR A 127 13.20 -23.69 28.68
CA TYR A 127 12.16 -23.32 27.71
C TYR A 127 11.59 -21.95 28.04
N GLY A 128 11.86 -20.96 27.20
CA GLY A 128 11.21 -19.65 27.26
C GLY A 128 9.74 -19.78 26.87
N ILE A 129 8.84 -19.41 27.76
CA ILE A 129 7.39 -19.53 27.59
C ILE A 129 6.68 -18.19 27.50
N LYS A 130 7.33 -17.10 27.91
CA LYS A 130 6.82 -15.73 27.79
C LYS A 130 7.96 -14.79 27.42
N PHE A 131 7.70 -13.90 26.48
CA PHE A 131 8.62 -12.88 25.99
C PHE A 131 7.96 -11.50 26.07
N GLU A 132 8.61 -10.58 26.77
CA GLU A 132 8.09 -9.26 27.07
C GLU A 132 9.07 -8.21 26.51
N PRO A 133 8.60 -7.27 25.67
CA PRO A 133 9.45 -6.18 25.18
C PRO A 133 9.77 -5.21 26.33
N ILE A 134 11.04 -4.82 26.46
CA ILE A 134 11.47 -3.72 27.33
C ILE A 134 11.84 -2.56 26.42
N VAL A 135 11.00 -1.52 26.37
CA VAL A 135 11.19 -0.35 25.50
C VAL A 135 11.52 0.87 26.36
N ASP A 136 12.73 1.38 26.19
CA ASP A 136 13.27 2.56 26.89
C ASP A 136 13.27 3.82 26.01
N SER A 137 13.28 3.64 24.68
CA SER A 137 13.32 4.73 23.71
C SER A 137 12.17 4.67 22.71
N ASP A 138 11.55 5.82 22.42
CA ASP A 138 10.52 5.97 21.38
C ASP A 138 11.03 5.65 19.96
N GLN A 139 12.35 5.56 19.77
CA GLN A 139 12.94 5.25 18.48
C GLN A 139 12.94 3.75 18.17
N VAL A 140 12.66 2.89 19.16
CA VAL A 140 12.64 1.44 18.97
C VAL A 140 11.42 1.04 18.16
N HIS A 141 11.66 0.52 16.96
CA HIS A 141 10.61 0.11 16.05
C HIS A 141 10.33 -1.40 16.08
N HIS A 142 11.38 -2.21 16.10
CA HIS A 142 11.26 -3.66 16.27
C HIS A 142 12.51 -4.27 16.90
N MET A 143 12.33 -5.45 17.51
CA MET A 143 13.36 -6.22 18.20
C MET A 143 13.32 -7.68 17.73
N ILE A 144 14.48 -8.24 17.43
CA ILE A 144 14.59 -9.63 16.97
C ILE A 144 15.70 -10.35 17.73
N LEU A 145 15.35 -11.44 18.40
CA LEU A 145 16.29 -12.29 19.12
C LEU A 145 16.64 -13.53 18.29
N TYR A 146 17.93 -13.77 18.13
CA TYR A 146 18.47 -14.94 17.45
C TYR A 146 19.31 -15.78 18.39
N ALA A 147 19.33 -17.08 18.16
CA ALA A 147 20.29 -18.04 18.66
C ALA A 147 21.48 -18.16 17.69
N CYS A 148 22.68 -18.33 18.25
CA CYS A 148 23.92 -18.44 17.50
C CYS A 148 24.56 -19.82 17.75
N ASP A 149 25.04 -20.46 16.69
CA ASP A 149 25.75 -21.75 16.77
C ASP A 149 27.13 -21.58 17.42
N GLU A 150 27.78 -20.45 17.17
CA GLU A 150 29.10 -20.09 17.69
C GLU A 150 29.08 -18.71 18.34
N LYS A 151 30.14 -18.38 19.09
CA LYS A 151 30.31 -17.05 19.69
C LYS A 151 30.39 -15.96 18.62
N PRO A 152 29.43 -15.03 18.52
CA PRO A 152 29.46 -13.96 17.54
C PRO A 152 30.40 -12.84 18.01
N THR A 153 31.72 -13.04 17.86
CA THR A 153 32.75 -12.16 18.45
C THR A 153 32.56 -10.68 18.09
N ALA A 154 32.09 -10.39 16.88
CA ALA A 154 31.80 -9.03 16.41
C ALA A 154 30.67 -8.33 17.20
N LEU A 155 29.80 -9.06 17.90
CA LEU A 155 28.66 -8.53 18.64
C LEU A 155 28.86 -8.58 20.17
N THR A 156 30.03 -9.00 20.63
CA THR A 156 30.33 -9.12 22.07
C THR A 156 31.01 -7.87 22.62
N GLY A 157 30.65 -7.48 23.86
CA GLY A 157 31.27 -6.36 24.59
C GLY A 157 30.51 -5.03 24.49
N SER A 158 30.04 -4.66 23.29
CA SER A 158 29.14 -3.51 23.11
C SER A 158 28.23 -3.70 21.89
N PRO A 159 27.09 -2.99 21.81
CA PRO A 159 26.23 -2.98 20.64
C PRO A 159 26.98 -2.48 19.40
N GLN A 160 26.72 -3.10 18.25
CA GLN A 160 27.38 -2.79 16.98
C GLN A 160 26.37 -2.66 15.84
N VAL A 161 26.65 -1.77 14.90
CA VAL A 161 25.93 -1.68 13.63
C VAL A 161 26.74 -2.43 12.59
N ILE A 162 26.29 -3.62 12.23
CA ILE A 162 26.88 -4.43 11.17
C ILE A 162 25.79 -4.87 10.19
N ASP A 163 26.17 -4.99 8.92
CA ASP A 163 25.22 -5.25 7.82
C ASP A 163 24.51 -6.59 7.96
N LYS A 164 25.19 -7.63 8.46
CA LYS A 164 24.64 -8.99 8.51
C LYS A 164 24.57 -9.52 9.93
N MET A 165 23.44 -10.11 10.29
CA MET A 165 23.31 -10.88 11.52
C MET A 165 24.09 -12.21 11.38
N PRO A 166 25.10 -12.48 12.22
CA PRO A 166 25.86 -13.73 12.19
C PRO A 166 25.09 -14.94 12.75
N CYS A 167 23.93 -14.70 13.35
CA CYS A 167 23.07 -15.71 13.98
C CYS A 167 21.82 -15.92 13.14
N THR A 168 21.37 -17.16 12.95
CA THR A 168 20.36 -17.49 11.93
C THR A 168 19.05 -18.04 12.51
N ALA A 169 19.08 -18.59 13.72
CA ALA A 169 17.94 -19.22 14.37
C ALA A 169 17.11 -18.17 15.13
N LEU A 170 15.98 -17.75 14.59
CA LEU A 170 15.06 -16.83 15.28
C LEU A 170 14.47 -17.50 16.53
N ARG A 171 14.44 -16.73 17.61
CA ARG A 171 13.91 -17.12 18.91
C ARG A 171 12.74 -16.23 19.36
N TYR A 172 12.72 -14.97 18.91
CA TYR A 172 11.65 -14.03 19.22
C TYR A 172 11.69 -12.86 18.23
N ALA A 173 10.52 -12.33 17.87
CA ALA A 173 10.36 -11.11 17.08
C ALA A 173 9.23 -10.27 17.67
N TRP A 174 9.45 -8.96 17.70
CA TRP A 174 8.49 -7.98 18.21
C TRP A 174 8.59 -6.70 17.40
N ALA A 175 7.47 -6.03 17.16
CA ALA A 175 7.44 -4.67 16.64
C ALA A 175 6.52 -3.79 17.50
N VAL A 176 6.61 -2.48 17.28
CA VAL A 176 5.76 -1.49 17.95
C VAL A 176 4.28 -1.89 17.84
N GLY A 177 3.52 -1.62 18.90
CA GLY A 177 2.11 -2.01 19.05
C GLY A 177 1.88 -3.45 19.53
N ALA A 178 2.84 -4.37 19.40
CA ALA A 178 2.66 -5.75 19.86
C ALA A 178 2.77 -5.89 21.39
N LYS A 179 1.90 -6.74 21.96
CA LYS A 179 1.91 -7.12 23.38
C LYS A 179 2.91 -8.25 23.67
N ASP A 180 2.91 -8.72 24.91
CA ASP A 180 3.65 -9.89 25.34
C ASP A 180 3.32 -11.11 24.46
N PHE A 181 4.34 -11.94 24.22
CA PHE A 181 4.17 -13.19 23.50
C PHE A 181 4.30 -14.36 24.47
N CYS A 182 3.23 -15.13 24.65
CA CYS A 182 3.23 -16.36 25.41
C CYS A 182 3.08 -17.58 24.49
N LEU A 183 3.76 -18.66 24.85
CA LEU A 183 3.69 -19.92 24.14
C LEU A 183 2.61 -20.84 24.75
N PRO A 184 2.02 -21.75 23.94
CA PRO A 184 0.95 -22.61 24.41
C PRO A 184 1.34 -23.50 25.58
N ILE A 185 0.48 -23.54 26.60
CA ILE A 185 0.51 -24.53 27.68
C ILE A 185 -0.80 -25.30 27.61
N LYS A 186 -0.71 -26.64 27.56
CA LYS A 186 -1.88 -27.52 27.51
C LYS A 186 -2.06 -28.24 28.83
N THR A 187 -3.32 -28.31 29.28
CA THR A 187 -3.73 -29.03 30.47
C THR A 187 -4.30 -30.40 30.10
N LYS A 188 -4.36 -31.31 31.07
CA LYS A 188 -4.85 -32.68 30.87
C LYS A 188 -6.33 -32.69 30.57
N ALA A 189 -6.73 -33.49 29.60
CA ALA A 189 -8.13 -33.69 29.27
C ALA A 189 -8.92 -34.18 30.51
N GLY A 190 -9.89 -33.39 30.96
CA GLY A 190 -10.68 -33.68 32.15
C GLY A 190 -10.06 -33.26 33.49
N ASN A 191 -8.89 -32.60 33.49
CA ASN A 191 -8.29 -31.96 34.65
C ASN A 191 -7.57 -30.66 34.24
N GLU A 192 -8.32 -29.56 34.24
CA GLU A 192 -7.85 -28.23 33.84
C GLU A 192 -6.76 -27.66 34.77
N ASP A 193 -6.62 -28.20 35.99
CA ASP A 193 -5.59 -27.78 36.94
C ASP A 193 -4.25 -28.50 36.73
N ALA A 194 -4.17 -29.55 35.89
CA ALA A 194 -2.94 -30.31 35.68
C ALA A 194 -2.34 -30.05 34.30
N ILE A 195 -1.09 -29.60 34.25
CA ILE A 195 -0.36 -29.37 32.99
C ILE A 195 0.03 -30.72 32.35
N ASP A 196 -0.16 -30.82 31.04
CA ASP A 196 0.20 -31.99 30.21
C ASP A 196 1.38 -31.68 29.29
N THR A 197 1.34 -30.54 28.60
CA THR A 197 2.36 -30.15 27.61
C THR A 197 2.75 -28.69 27.77
N VAL A 198 4.05 -28.40 27.73
CA VAL A 198 4.60 -27.05 27.66
C VAL A 198 5.29 -26.86 26.32
N VAL A 199 4.80 -25.92 25.51
CA VAL A 199 5.50 -25.46 24.31
C VAL A 199 6.38 -24.28 24.69
N GLY A 200 7.64 -24.32 24.31
CA GLY A 200 8.59 -23.26 24.66
C GLY A 200 9.69 -23.09 23.62
N VAL A 201 10.31 -21.92 23.60
CA VAL A 201 11.52 -21.69 22.80
C VAL A 201 12.72 -22.14 23.62
N LYS A 202 13.58 -23.01 23.07
CA LYS A 202 14.83 -23.40 23.75
C LYS A 202 15.77 -22.19 23.86
N VAL A 203 16.13 -21.81 25.08
CA VAL A 203 16.92 -20.58 25.35
C VAL A 203 18.27 -20.82 26.03
N ALA A 204 18.55 -21.99 26.61
CA ALA A 204 19.86 -22.24 27.22
C ALA A 204 20.30 -23.72 27.27
N LEU A 205 21.59 -23.90 27.56
CA LEU A 205 22.39 -25.14 27.70
C LEU A 205 22.69 -25.91 26.41
N GLU A 206 21.78 -25.95 25.45
CA GLU A 206 22.10 -26.40 24.08
C GLU A 206 22.55 -25.23 23.19
N THR A 207 22.07 -24.01 23.48
CA THR A 207 22.39 -22.79 22.72
C THR A 207 22.95 -21.73 23.66
N ARG A 208 24.26 -21.49 23.60
CA ARG A 208 24.96 -20.61 24.55
C ARG A 208 24.77 -19.13 24.25
N TRP A 209 24.88 -18.77 22.99
CA TRP A 209 24.93 -17.38 22.54
C TRP A 209 23.62 -16.97 21.88
N HIS A 210 23.12 -15.80 22.28
CA HIS A 210 21.96 -15.18 21.68
C HIS A 210 22.29 -13.75 21.26
N ALA A 211 21.83 -13.31 20.09
CA ALA A 211 22.02 -11.96 19.60
C ALA A 211 20.67 -11.26 19.47
N LEU A 212 20.54 -10.10 20.12
CA LEU A 212 19.39 -9.22 19.96
C LEU A 212 19.74 -8.15 18.92
N GLU A 213 18.89 -8.01 17.91
CA GLU A 213 18.85 -6.89 16.98
C GLU A 213 17.75 -5.94 17.38
N ILE A 214 18.06 -4.65 17.44
CA ILE A 214 17.09 -3.57 17.62
C ILE A 214 17.17 -2.66 16.41
N HIS A 215 16.03 -2.50 15.75
CA HIS A 215 15.84 -1.53 14.68
C HIS A 215 15.31 -0.23 15.28
N TYR A 216 16.04 0.85 15.03
CA TYR A 216 15.66 2.20 15.39
C TYR A 216 15.19 2.97 14.17
N ASN A 217 14.00 3.57 14.26
CA ASN A 217 13.49 4.55 13.32
C ASN A 217 13.61 5.95 13.93
N ASN A 218 14.45 6.80 13.35
CA ASN A 218 14.79 8.15 13.81
C ASN A 218 14.65 9.19 12.69
N PRO A 219 13.42 9.41 12.18
CA PRO A 219 13.17 10.31 11.05
C PRO A 219 13.54 11.76 11.35
N ASP A 220 13.45 12.18 12.61
CA ASP A 220 13.77 13.54 13.05
C ASP A 220 15.28 13.79 13.24
N GLY A 221 16.11 12.75 13.09
CA GLY A 221 17.56 12.86 13.22
C GLY A 221 18.00 13.31 14.61
N LEU A 222 17.30 12.86 15.66
CA LEU A 222 17.61 13.18 17.05
C LEU A 222 19.04 12.75 17.41
N THR A 223 19.70 13.53 18.26
CA THR A 223 21.07 13.28 18.72
C THR A 223 21.11 13.09 20.23
N ASN A 224 22.09 12.32 20.72
CA ASN A 224 22.28 12.03 22.15
C ASN A 224 21.10 11.29 22.81
N VAL A 225 20.28 10.59 22.03
CA VAL A 225 19.28 9.67 22.56
C VAL A 225 20.01 8.42 23.04
N VAL A 226 19.80 8.04 24.30
CA VAL A 226 20.37 6.83 24.90
C VAL A 226 19.27 5.81 25.05
N ASP A 227 19.57 4.57 24.71
CA ASP A 227 18.68 3.43 24.80
C ASP A 227 19.27 2.31 25.67
N ASN A 228 18.40 1.70 26.48
CA ASN A 228 18.64 0.50 27.26
C ASN A 228 17.56 -0.58 27.03
N SER A 229 16.92 -0.57 25.86
CA SER A 229 15.85 -1.49 25.49
C SER A 229 16.33 -2.93 25.38
N GLY A 230 15.39 -3.87 25.41
CA GLY A 230 15.68 -5.29 25.48
C GLY A 230 14.46 -6.18 25.44
N VAL A 231 14.66 -7.43 25.82
CA VAL A 231 13.58 -8.41 25.98
C VAL A 231 13.73 -9.10 27.33
N ARG A 232 12.61 -9.23 28.06
CA ARG A 232 12.51 -10.14 29.20
C ARG A 232 11.97 -11.47 28.74
N ILE A 233 12.67 -12.54 29.12
CA ILE A 233 12.28 -13.91 28.83
C ILE A 233 11.92 -14.57 30.16
N THR A 234 10.70 -15.07 30.28
CA THR A 234 10.33 -15.95 31.39
C THR A 234 10.41 -17.39 30.92
N PHE A 235 11.21 -18.20 31.61
CA PHE A 235 11.48 -19.58 31.23
C PHE A 235 11.18 -20.59 32.34
N VAL A 236 11.09 -21.85 31.93
CA VAL A 236 10.91 -23.01 32.80
C VAL A 236 12.10 -23.95 32.65
N ASP A 237 12.55 -24.48 33.78
CA ASP A 237 13.57 -25.52 33.87
C ASP A 237 12.88 -26.89 33.82
N SER A 238 13.05 -27.61 32.70
CA SER A 238 12.39 -28.90 32.47
C SER A 238 12.85 -30.01 33.44
N GLY A 239 13.99 -29.83 34.10
CA GLY A 239 14.51 -30.78 35.08
C GLY A 239 14.16 -30.43 36.53
N ASP A 240 13.50 -29.30 36.81
CA ASP A 240 13.19 -28.93 38.19
C ASP A 240 12.22 -29.97 38.81
N PRO A 241 12.58 -30.59 39.96
CA PRO A 241 11.79 -31.65 40.59
C PRO A 241 10.37 -31.23 40.97
N THR A 242 10.13 -29.94 41.18
CA THR A 242 8.80 -29.40 41.52
C THR A 242 7.87 -29.36 40.32
N THR A 243 8.41 -29.09 39.13
CA THR A 243 7.74 -29.24 37.82
C THR A 243 7.48 -30.71 37.46
N SER A 244 8.18 -31.64 38.12
CA SER A 244 8.09 -33.10 37.90
C SER A 244 7.13 -33.81 38.86
N SER A 245 6.38 -33.07 39.69
CA SER A 245 5.53 -33.64 40.74
C SER A 245 4.12 -34.04 40.30
N SER A 246 3.66 -33.56 39.14
CA SER A 246 2.57 -34.14 38.36
C SER A 246 3.17 -35.00 37.25
N ASP A 247 2.62 -36.20 37.00
CA ASP A 247 2.84 -37.02 35.79
C ASP A 247 3.65 -36.33 34.67
N SER A 248 4.79 -36.92 34.26
CA SER A 248 5.77 -36.36 33.31
C SER A 248 5.19 -35.35 32.28
N ILE A 249 5.42 -34.06 32.52
CA ILE A 249 5.06 -32.98 31.56
C ILE A 249 5.86 -33.18 30.27
N ASP A 250 5.17 -33.11 29.13
CA ASP A 250 5.79 -33.17 27.80
C ASP A 250 6.28 -31.77 27.37
N PHE A 251 7.60 -31.61 27.21
CA PHE A 251 8.20 -30.33 26.78
C PHE A 251 8.50 -30.35 25.28
N GLN A 252 7.85 -29.45 24.54
CA GLN A 252 8.01 -29.33 23.09
C GLN A 252 8.64 -28.00 22.70
N SER A 253 9.58 -28.03 21.76
CA SER A 253 10.27 -26.83 21.30
C SER A 253 9.46 -26.13 20.21
N ALA A 254 9.40 -24.80 20.22
CA ALA A 254 8.80 -24.02 19.15
C ALA A 254 9.83 -23.65 18.08
N GLY A 255 9.44 -23.78 16.81
CA GLY A 255 10.21 -23.40 15.63
C GLY A 255 9.50 -22.36 14.78
N TYR A 256 10.24 -21.76 13.85
CA TYR A 256 9.74 -20.75 12.91
C TYR A 256 9.96 -21.22 11.48
N LEU A 257 8.98 -21.02 10.60
CA LEU A 257 9.11 -21.11 9.14
C LEU A 257 8.97 -19.72 8.53
N TYR A 258 9.78 -19.41 7.53
CA TYR A 258 9.82 -18.12 6.85
C TYR A 258 9.47 -18.35 5.40
N MET A 259 8.49 -17.59 4.93
CA MET A 259 8.06 -17.62 3.54
C MET A 259 7.80 -16.21 3.06
N GLY A 260 8.16 -15.92 1.81
CA GLY A 260 8.14 -14.54 1.37
C GLY A 260 8.94 -14.26 0.12
N SER A 261 9.01 -12.99 -0.23
CA SER A 261 9.78 -12.53 -1.38
C SER A 261 11.24 -12.32 -0.98
N ALA A 262 12.17 -12.81 -1.79
CA ALA A 262 13.59 -12.52 -1.63
C ALA A 262 13.83 -11.04 -1.94
N LEU A 263 14.48 -10.31 -1.01
CA LEU A 263 14.71 -8.86 -1.11
C LEU A 263 15.25 -8.40 -2.47
N PRO A 264 16.29 -9.04 -3.07
CA PRO A 264 16.84 -8.60 -4.35
C PRO A 264 15.87 -8.75 -5.55
N SER A 265 14.77 -9.46 -5.37
CA SER A 265 13.76 -9.75 -6.39
C SER A 265 12.41 -9.09 -6.11
N LEU A 266 12.27 -8.36 -5.00
CA LEU A 266 11.07 -7.60 -4.68
C LEU A 266 11.17 -6.20 -5.27
N PHE A 267 10.16 -5.79 -6.03
CA PHE A 267 10.07 -4.45 -6.59
C PHE A 267 8.62 -3.99 -6.56
N VAL A 268 8.35 -2.88 -5.89
CA VAL A 268 7.02 -2.25 -5.85
C VAL A 268 7.06 -1.00 -6.74
N PRO A 269 6.43 -1.02 -7.93
CA PRO A 269 6.39 0.14 -8.81
C PRO A 269 5.71 1.32 -8.12
N GLY A 270 6.21 2.54 -8.33
CA GLY A 270 5.58 3.77 -7.80
C GLY A 270 4.23 4.09 -8.47
N ASN A 271 3.45 4.95 -7.82
CA ASN A 271 2.12 5.40 -8.23
C ASN A 271 1.10 4.24 -8.37
N GLN A 272 1.22 3.18 -7.57
CA GLN A 272 0.27 2.06 -7.56
C GLN A 272 -0.48 2.05 -6.23
N ARG A 273 -1.80 2.30 -6.24
CA ARG A 273 -2.62 2.15 -5.02
C ARG A 273 -2.79 0.69 -4.60
N HIS A 274 -2.61 -0.23 -5.54
CA HIS A 274 -2.69 -1.67 -5.31
C HIS A 274 -1.61 -2.36 -6.15
N HIS A 275 -0.61 -2.91 -5.49
CA HIS A 275 0.38 -3.76 -6.12
C HIS A 275 0.45 -5.09 -5.37
N HIS A 276 0.08 -6.19 -6.04
CA HIS A 276 0.06 -7.51 -5.40
C HIS A 276 1.28 -8.32 -5.83
N VAL A 277 2.08 -8.70 -4.84
CA VAL A 277 3.19 -9.64 -4.99
C VAL A 277 2.79 -10.98 -4.40
N GLN A 278 2.95 -12.04 -5.19
CA GLN A 278 2.80 -13.43 -4.77
C GLN A 278 4.10 -14.19 -4.96
N THR A 279 4.45 -15.05 -4.01
CA THR A 279 5.62 -15.91 -4.12
C THR A 279 5.27 -17.23 -4.82
N PRO A 280 6.22 -17.86 -5.52
CA PRO A 280 6.11 -19.29 -5.82
C PRO A 280 5.96 -20.13 -4.55
N ASP A 281 5.35 -21.31 -4.69
CA ASP A 281 5.14 -22.26 -3.59
C ASP A 281 6.44 -22.62 -2.87
N CYS A 282 6.37 -22.53 -1.54
CA CYS A 282 7.37 -23.03 -0.61
C CYS A 282 6.98 -24.43 -0.13
N THR A 283 7.97 -25.32 -0.01
CA THR A 283 7.79 -26.65 0.59
C THR A 283 8.88 -26.90 1.62
N PHE A 284 8.49 -27.44 2.78
CA PHE A 284 9.42 -27.74 3.88
C PHE A 284 9.58 -29.25 4.01
N ARG A 285 10.29 -29.85 3.06
CA ARG A 285 10.46 -31.31 2.91
C ARG A 285 11.16 -32.02 4.08
N GLN A 286 11.77 -31.25 4.98
CA GLN A 286 12.44 -31.79 6.17
C GLN A 286 11.48 -31.95 7.35
N LEU A 287 10.21 -31.54 7.23
CA LEU A 287 9.19 -31.79 8.24
C LEU A 287 9.02 -33.31 8.41
N PRO A 288 8.72 -33.80 9.62
CA PRO A 288 8.40 -35.20 9.83
C PRO A 288 7.11 -35.57 9.09
N SER A 289 7.03 -36.78 8.56
CA SER A 289 5.82 -37.29 7.89
C SER A 289 4.62 -37.43 8.84
N SER A 290 4.86 -37.45 10.16
CA SER A 290 3.82 -37.37 11.19
C SER A 290 3.19 -35.97 11.31
N GLY A 291 3.80 -34.96 10.69
CA GLY A 291 3.40 -33.57 10.78
C GLY A 291 3.91 -32.84 12.04
N VAL A 292 3.73 -31.53 12.03
CA VAL A 292 3.94 -30.63 13.18
C VAL A 292 2.73 -29.70 13.31
N THR A 293 2.57 -29.09 14.48
CA THR A 293 1.42 -28.25 14.81
C THR A 293 1.76 -26.77 14.66
N ALA A 294 1.10 -26.06 13.75
CA ALA A 294 1.14 -24.60 13.65
C ALA A 294 0.17 -23.98 14.67
N TYR A 295 0.62 -22.94 15.38
CA TYR A 295 -0.17 -22.32 16.46
C TYR A 295 -0.18 -20.78 16.45
N ALA A 296 0.78 -20.13 15.80
CA ALA A 296 0.81 -18.68 15.67
C ALA A 296 1.51 -18.25 14.38
N PHE A 297 1.36 -16.97 14.01
CA PHE A 297 2.00 -16.37 12.85
C PHE A 297 2.40 -14.91 13.10
N ILE A 298 3.31 -14.40 12.28
CA ILE A 298 3.71 -12.98 12.21
C ILE A 298 3.74 -12.59 10.73
N LEU A 299 3.21 -11.43 10.37
CA LEU A 299 3.28 -10.88 9.02
C LEU A 299 4.18 -9.65 9.05
N HIS A 300 5.01 -9.48 8.04
CA HIS A 300 6.00 -8.40 7.98
C HIS A 300 6.14 -7.80 6.57
N ALA A 301 5.94 -6.50 6.50
CA ALA A 301 6.24 -5.62 5.37
C ALA A 301 6.70 -4.26 5.92
N HIS A 302 7.17 -3.36 5.05
CA HIS A 302 7.48 -1.98 5.43
C HIS A 302 6.29 -1.05 5.13
N GLY A 303 6.54 0.26 5.06
CA GLY A 303 5.51 1.31 5.10
C GLY A 303 4.48 1.29 3.96
N LEU A 304 4.75 0.61 2.84
CA LEU A 304 3.79 0.45 1.74
C LEU A 304 2.85 -0.74 1.95
N GLY A 305 3.15 -1.68 2.84
CA GLY A 305 2.33 -2.88 3.08
C GLY A 305 0.91 -2.56 3.55
N ARG A 306 -0.10 -3.23 3.01
CA ARG A 306 -1.52 -3.02 3.36
C ARG A 306 -2.30 -4.31 3.62
N GLN A 307 -1.94 -5.40 2.93
CA GLN A 307 -2.55 -6.71 3.17
C GLN A 307 -1.51 -7.80 2.99
N LEU A 308 -1.48 -8.76 3.92
CA LEU A 308 -0.56 -9.89 3.88
C LEU A 308 -1.30 -11.17 4.26
N TRP A 309 -1.03 -12.27 3.57
CA TRP A 309 -1.51 -13.59 4.00
C TRP A 309 -0.63 -14.72 3.48
N THR A 310 -0.76 -15.88 4.10
CA THR A 310 -0.13 -17.13 3.67
C THR A 310 -1.22 -18.14 3.36
N GLU A 311 -1.22 -18.70 2.16
CA GLU A 311 -2.08 -19.83 1.80
C GLU A 311 -1.35 -21.15 2.06
N VAL A 312 -2.07 -22.14 2.61
CA VAL A 312 -1.60 -23.53 2.72
C VAL A 312 -2.42 -24.37 1.75
N SER A 313 -1.73 -25.17 0.94
CA SER A 313 -2.34 -26.14 0.04
C SER A 313 -1.76 -27.53 0.26
N ARG A 314 -2.56 -28.57 0.00
CA ARG A 314 -2.16 -29.98 0.06
C ARG A 314 -2.69 -30.70 -1.16
N ASP A 315 -1.83 -31.49 -1.80
CA ASP A 315 -2.15 -32.21 -3.04
C ASP A 315 -2.66 -31.29 -4.17
N GLY A 316 -2.25 -30.01 -4.17
CA GLY A 316 -2.64 -29.00 -5.15
C GLY A 316 -3.95 -28.27 -4.86
N GLU A 317 -4.63 -28.60 -3.76
CA GLU A 317 -5.88 -27.97 -3.35
C GLU A 317 -5.64 -27.03 -2.16
N TYR A 318 -6.29 -25.87 -2.20
CA TYR A 318 -6.29 -24.92 -1.07
C TYR A 318 -6.91 -25.57 0.17
N LEU A 319 -6.23 -25.44 1.31
CA LEU A 319 -6.72 -25.93 2.60
C LEU A 319 -7.23 -24.80 3.50
N ARG A 320 -6.41 -23.78 3.72
CA ARG A 320 -6.66 -22.67 4.66
C ARG A 320 -5.63 -21.56 4.54
N ASP A 321 -5.85 -20.46 5.24
CA ASP A 321 -4.83 -19.47 5.53
C ASP A 321 -3.96 -19.90 6.74
N ALA A 322 -2.64 -19.74 6.62
CA ALA A 322 -1.68 -19.83 7.72
C ALA A 322 -1.20 -18.43 8.14
N GLY A 323 -2.17 -17.59 8.49
CA GLY A 323 -1.98 -16.19 8.83
C GLY A 323 -2.51 -15.28 7.74
N CYS A 324 -3.31 -14.30 8.13
CA CYS A 324 -3.97 -13.38 7.21
C CYS A 324 -4.26 -12.07 7.94
N ASP A 325 -3.90 -10.96 7.29
CA ASP A 325 -4.27 -9.63 7.69
C ASP A 325 -4.58 -8.75 6.47
N THR A 326 -5.86 -8.40 6.31
CA THR A 326 -6.34 -7.51 5.25
C THR A 326 -6.30 -6.03 5.63
N GLN A 327 -5.85 -5.71 6.84
CA GLN A 327 -5.69 -4.35 7.35
C GLN A 327 -4.33 -4.17 8.01
N PHE A 328 -3.31 -4.74 7.37
CA PHE A 328 -1.95 -4.71 7.86
C PHE A 328 -1.48 -3.26 8.03
N ASP A 329 -0.89 -3.00 9.19
CA ASP A 329 -0.31 -1.72 9.56
C ASP A 329 1.17 -1.95 9.91
N PHE A 330 2.05 -1.17 9.30
CA PHE A 330 3.49 -1.24 9.55
C PHE A 330 3.83 -0.97 11.01
N ASP A 331 3.05 -0.12 11.68
CA ASP A 331 3.20 0.25 13.09
C ASP A 331 2.48 -0.72 14.04
N LEU A 332 1.91 -1.83 13.53
CA LEU A 332 1.30 -2.88 14.34
C LEU A 332 1.62 -4.26 13.77
N GLN A 333 2.78 -4.81 14.16
CA GLN A 333 3.20 -6.15 13.72
C GLN A 333 3.36 -7.06 14.94
N GLN A 334 2.30 -7.82 15.20
CA GLN A 334 2.17 -8.64 16.39
C GLN A 334 2.22 -10.13 16.05
N THR A 335 2.58 -10.93 17.06
CA THR A 335 2.41 -12.38 16.96
C THR A 335 0.97 -12.72 17.27
N ILE A 336 0.28 -13.33 16.31
CA ILE A 336 -1.14 -13.68 16.44
C ILE A 336 -1.27 -15.19 16.56
N GLY A 337 -1.91 -15.65 17.63
CA GLY A 337 -2.28 -17.06 17.81
C GLY A 337 -3.48 -17.45 16.93
N PHE A 338 -3.46 -18.65 16.36
CA PHE A 338 -4.62 -19.20 15.68
C PHE A 338 -5.74 -19.51 16.67
N ALA A 339 -7.00 -19.38 16.23
CA ALA A 339 -8.15 -19.85 17.00
C ALA A 339 -8.04 -21.35 17.29
N ASP A 340 -7.76 -22.08 16.20
CA ASP A 340 -7.60 -23.52 16.18
C ASP A 340 -6.23 -23.85 15.60
N THR A 341 -5.37 -24.47 16.41
CA THR A 341 -4.08 -24.99 15.94
C THR A 341 -4.30 -26.09 14.89
N PHE A 342 -3.39 -26.26 13.94
CA PHE A 342 -3.54 -27.24 12.87
C PHE A 342 -2.24 -27.93 12.47
N GLN A 343 -2.36 -29.10 11.84
CA GLN A 343 -1.22 -29.90 11.39
C GLN A 343 -0.74 -29.46 10.01
N ILE A 344 0.58 -29.30 9.89
CA ILE A 344 1.30 -29.12 8.63
C ILE A 344 2.24 -30.30 8.38
N TYR A 345 2.42 -30.69 7.12
CA TYR A 345 3.20 -31.86 6.71
C TYR A 345 4.25 -31.49 5.66
N ASP A 346 5.18 -32.41 5.42
CA ASP A 346 6.27 -32.27 4.43
C ASP A 346 5.81 -32.17 2.98
N THR A 347 4.55 -32.53 2.71
CA THR A 347 3.90 -32.44 1.40
C THR A 347 3.19 -31.11 1.16
N ASP A 348 2.97 -30.31 2.20
CA ASP A 348 2.19 -29.08 2.09
C ASP A 348 2.98 -28.00 1.33
N THR A 349 2.26 -27.21 0.54
CA THR A 349 2.79 -26.02 -0.13
C THR A 349 2.28 -24.77 0.57
N PHE A 350 3.15 -23.76 0.65
CA PHE A 350 2.87 -22.48 1.27
C PHE A 350 3.12 -21.34 0.30
N THR A 351 2.16 -20.42 0.19
CA THR A 351 2.24 -19.30 -0.75
C THR A 351 2.04 -18.01 0.00
N ALA A 352 3.01 -17.10 -0.06
CA ALA A 352 2.94 -15.81 0.60
C ALA A 352 2.46 -14.72 -0.37
N HIS A 353 1.59 -13.85 0.13
CA HIS A 353 0.98 -12.76 -0.60
C HIS A 353 1.16 -11.46 0.17
N CYS A 354 1.56 -10.40 -0.54
CA CYS A 354 1.71 -9.05 0.01
C CYS A 354 1.13 -8.03 -0.97
N ILE A 355 0.27 -7.15 -0.47
CA ILE A 355 -0.33 -6.05 -1.21
C ILE A 355 0.23 -4.73 -0.68
N TYR A 356 0.65 -3.88 -1.60
CA TYR A 356 1.24 -2.58 -1.31
C TYR A 356 0.45 -1.40 -1.89
N ASP A 357 0.49 -0.27 -1.19
CA ASP A 357 0.09 1.04 -1.68
C ASP A 357 1.32 1.96 -1.81
N SER A 358 1.76 2.17 -3.04
CA SER A 358 2.84 3.07 -3.43
C SER A 358 2.33 4.34 -4.12
N SER A 359 1.06 4.71 -3.92
CA SER A 359 0.43 5.87 -4.58
C SER A 359 1.15 7.19 -4.31
N GLU A 360 1.92 7.26 -3.22
CA GLU A 360 2.68 8.44 -2.81
C GLU A 360 4.14 8.44 -3.29
N ARG A 361 4.65 7.30 -3.79
CA ARG A 361 6.02 7.15 -4.29
C ARG A 361 6.05 7.31 -5.82
N ASP A 362 6.94 8.14 -6.35
CA ASP A 362 7.10 8.33 -7.80
C ASP A 362 8.18 7.44 -8.43
N TYR A 363 8.89 6.65 -7.62
CA TYR A 363 9.93 5.71 -8.00
C TYR A 363 9.55 4.27 -7.64
N THR A 364 10.23 3.30 -8.25
CA THR A 364 10.10 1.88 -7.87
C THR A 364 10.84 1.65 -6.55
N THR A 365 10.10 1.21 -5.54
CA THR A 365 10.66 0.85 -4.23
C THR A 365 11.26 -0.55 -4.31
N PRO A 366 12.57 -0.73 -4.10
CA PRO A 366 13.20 -2.05 -4.13
C PRO A 366 12.95 -2.78 -2.80
N GLY A 367 13.13 -4.10 -2.81
CA GLY A 367 13.23 -4.86 -1.57
C GLY A 367 14.56 -4.60 -0.86
N GLY A 368 14.53 -4.44 0.45
CA GLY A 368 15.73 -4.15 1.24
C GLY A 368 15.43 -3.94 2.72
N ASP A 369 16.49 -3.80 3.50
CA ASP A 369 16.38 -3.73 4.97
C ASP A 369 15.91 -2.35 5.45
N GLU A 370 16.20 -1.27 4.74
CA GLU A 370 15.78 0.09 5.14
C GLU A 370 14.25 0.26 5.10
N THR A 371 13.70 1.07 6.02
CA THR A 371 12.26 1.38 6.08
C THR A 371 11.70 1.99 4.80
N GLU A 372 12.54 2.68 4.02
CA GLU A 372 12.15 3.26 2.73
C GLU A 372 12.07 2.22 1.59
N ASN A 373 12.70 1.06 1.77
CA ASN A 373 12.58 -0.13 0.92
C ASN A 373 11.39 -0.99 1.36
N GLU A 374 11.15 -2.13 0.71
CA GLU A 374 10.05 -3.03 1.08
C GLU A 374 10.46 -4.45 1.48
N MET A 375 9.56 -5.12 2.20
CA MET A 375 9.66 -6.54 2.53
C MET A 375 8.31 -7.25 2.33
N CYS A 376 8.40 -8.56 2.11
CA CYS A 376 7.26 -9.47 2.11
C CYS A 376 7.69 -10.74 2.82
N ILE A 377 7.48 -10.82 4.13
CA ILE A 377 7.93 -11.96 4.93
C ILE A 377 6.80 -12.36 5.88
N ASN A 378 6.34 -13.59 5.73
CA ASN A 378 5.37 -14.20 6.62
C ASN A 378 6.08 -15.29 7.42
N PHE A 379 5.85 -15.28 8.73
CA PHE A 379 6.39 -16.25 9.67
C PHE A 379 5.26 -17.16 10.15
N LEU A 380 5.50 -18.46 10.15
CA LEU A 380 4.63 -19.44 10.78
C LEU A 380 5.36 -20.05 11.96
N ILE A 381 4.73 -20.07 13.13
CA ILE A 381 5.29 -20.62 14.37
C ILE A 381 4.63 -21.96 14.64
N TYR A 382 5.46 -22.98 14.88
CA TYR A 382 5.02 -24.37 14.99
C TYR A 382 5.76 -25.12 16.11
N TYR A 383 5.25 -26.29 16.48
CA TYR A 383 5.92 -27.25 17.36
C TYR A 383 5.57 -28.70 16.97
N PRO A 384 6.44 -29.69 17.25
CA PRO A 384 7.79 -29.54 17.77
C PRO A 384 8.77 -29.00 16.71
N GLU A 385 9.75 -28.20 17.13
CA GLU A 385 10.85 -27.67 16.31
C GLU A 385 11.64 -28.81 15.67
N VAL A 386 11.94 -28.68 14.37
CA VAL A 386 12.82 -29.60 13.65
C VAL A 386 14.23 -29.05 13.62
N GLU A 387 15.15 -29.70 14.33
CA GLU A 387 16.55 -29.28 14.42
C GLU A 387 17.27 -29.36 13.06
N GLY A 388 18.08 -28.34 12.74
CA GLY A 388 18.86 -28.29 11.50
C GLY A 388 18.03 -28.09 10.23
N MET A 389 16.73 -27.79 10.34
CA MET A 389 15.86 -27.56 9.20
C MET A 389 16.21 -26.25 8.45
N GLN A 390 16.21 -26.31 7.11
CA GLN A 390 16.13 -25.13 6.27
C GLN A 390 14.73 -24.52 6.39
N ASN A 391 14.58 -23.64 7.36
CA ASN A 391 13.31 -23.01 7.69
C ASN A 391 13.02 -21.74 6.88
N LYS A 392 13.95 -21.27 6.03
CA LYS A 392 13.77 -20.11 5.18
C LYS A 392 13.48 -20.47 3.73
N CYS A 393 12.34 -20.03 3.24
CA CYS A 393 11.93 -20.11 1.85
C CYS A 393 11.58 -18.72 1.31
N LEU A 394 12.58 -17.96 0.89
CA LEU A 394 12.39 -16.68 0.21
C LEU A 394 12.60 -16.88 -1.29
N LYS A 395 11.58 -16.56 -2.09
CA LYS A 395 11.55 -16.79 -3.54
C LYS A 395 11.40 -15.48 -4.29
N ALA A 396 11.73 -15.44 -5.57
CA ALA A 396 11.44 -14.27 -6.39
C ALA A 396 9.92 -14.13 -6.55
N GLY A 397 9.32 -13.18 -5.83
CA GLY A 397 7.91 -12.84 -5.98
C GLY A 397 7.60 -12.37 -7.41
N HIS A 398 6.36 -12.56 -7.83
CA HIS A 398 5.86 -12.05 -9.10
C HIS A 398 4.61 -11.23 -8.88
N THR A 399 4.41 -10.24 -9.76
CA THR A 399 3.20 -9.43 -9.76
C THR A 399 2.03 -10.25 -10.28
N VAL A 400 0.93 -10.30 -9.52
CA VAL A 400 -0.30 -11.00 -9.93
C VAL A 400 -1.15 -10.09 -10.81
N VAL A 401 -1.71 -10.62 -11.89
CA VAL A 401 -2.59 -9.86 -12.79
C VAL A 401 -3.91 -10.64 -12.98
N PRO A 402 -5.06 -10.08 -12.58
CA PRO A 402 -5.27 -8.72 -12.05
C PRO A 402 -4.69 -8.52 -10.64
N ASN A 403 -4.16 -7.31 -10.36
CA ASN A 403 -3.56 -6.90 -9.06
C ASN A 403 -4.59 -6.68 -7.94
N ILE A 404 -5.86 -6.99 -8.19
CA ILE A 404 -6.98 -6.75 -7.27
C ILE A 404 -7.62 -8.10 -7.01
N ILE A 405 -7.59 -8.51 -5.74
CA ILE A 405 -8.18 -9.74 -5.25
C ILE A 405 -9.09 -9.38 -4.08
N GLU A 406 -10.29 -9.96 -4.04
CA GLU A 406 -11.13 -9.92 -2.84
C GLU A 406 -10.59 -10.99 -1.88
N LYS A 407 -9.88 -10.57 -0.83
CA LYS A 407 -9.39 -11.48 0.20
C LYS A 407 -10.28 -11.37 1.44
N GLU A 408 -10.91 -12.49 1.79
CA GLU A 408 -11.51 -12.72 3.11
C GLU A 408 -10.56 -13.62 3.90
N CYS A 409 -10.20 -13.21 5.12
CA CYS A 409 -9.50 -14.09 6.04
C CYS A 409 -10.52 -15.04 6.70
N GLU A 410 -10.12 -16.28 6.96
CA GLU A 410 -10.94 -17.22 7.73
C GLU A 410 -11.22 -16.70 9.16
N SER A 411 -12.31 -17.16 9.79
CA SER A 411 -12.74 -16.69 11.11
C SER A 411 -11.65 -16.86 12.18
N GLY A 412 -11.34 -15.79 12.93
CA GLY A 412 -10.25 -15.76 13.91
C GLY A 412 -8.99 -15.03 13.45
N HIS A 413 -9.03 -14.46 12.24
CA HIS A 413 -8.06 -13.51 11.70
C HIS A 413 -8.67 -12.09 11.64
N THR A 414 -7.83 -11.06 11.50
CA THR A 414 -8.27 -9.67 11.30
C THR A 414 -9.22 -9.63 10.10
N SER A 415 -10.51 -9.47 10.39
CA SER A 415 -11.57 -9.57 9.40
C SER A 415 -11.90 -8.18 8.88
N GLY A 416 -11.83 -8.00 7.56
CA GLY A 416 -12.28 -6.79 6.89
C GLY A 416 -12.06 -6.90 5.39
N VAL A 417 -13.14 -7.09 4.63
CA VAL A 417 -13.11 -6.99 3.17
C VAL A 417 -13.09 -5.52 2.81
N TYR A 418 -11.93 -5.00 2.39
CA TYR A 418 -11.85 -3.70 1.73
C TYR A 418 -11.62 -3.90 0.24
N VAL A 419 -12.71 -4.11 -0.48
CA VAL A 419 -12.72 -3.88 -1.93
C VAL A 419 -12.80 -2.37 -2.12
N TYR A 420 -11.66 -1.73 -2.35
CA TYR A 420 -11.69 -0.36 -2.89
C TYR A 420 -12.12 -0.44 -4.36
N GLU A 421 -13.43 -0.46 -4.62
CA GLU A 421 -13.91 0.06 -5.90
C GLU A 421 -13.61 1.56 -5.92
N LEU A 422 -12.45 1.91 -6.44
CA LEU A 422 -12.03 3.30 -6.46
C LEU A 422 -12.86 4.07 -7.48
N SER A 423 -13.92 4.71 -7.00
CA SER A 423 -14.68 5.65 -7.81
C SER A 423 -13.75 6.77 -8.26
N LEU A 424 -13.84 7.18 -9.54
CA LEU A 424 -13.05 8.30 -10.04
C LEU A 424 -13.40 9.55 -9.23
N PRO A 425 -12.41 10.30 -8.72
CA PRO A 425 -12.67 11.56 -8.03
C PRO A 425 -13.52 12.49 -8.91
N GLY A 426 -14.49 13.17 -8.32
CA GLY A 426 -15.44 14.00 -9.08
C GLY A 426 -14.75 15.06 -9.95
N TRP A 427 -13.58 15.56 -9.54
CA TRP A 427 -12.79 16.49 -10.33
C TRP A 427 -12.17 15.83 -11.58
N VAL A 428 -11.72 14.58 -11.51
CA VAL A 428 -11.16 13.81 -12.65
C VAL A 428 -12.27 13.59 -13.68
N VAL A 429 -13.44 13.17 -13.20
CA VAL A 429 -14.62 12.97 -14.05
C VAL A 429 -15.01 14.26 -14.75
N SER A 430 -15.07 15.37 -14.01
CA SER A 430 -15.42 16.69 -14.54
C SER A 430 -14.41 17.18 -15.58
N HIS A 431 -13.11 17.05 -15.28
CA HIS A 431 -12.04 17.40 -16.21
C HIS A 431 -12.13 16.57 -17.51
N ALA A 432 -12.24 15.24 -17.39
CA ALA A 432 -12.28 14.33 -18.54
C ALA A 432 -13.48 14.61 -19.45
N LEU A 433 -14.68 14.78 -18.88
CA LEU A 433 -15.89 15.04 -19.65
C LEU A 433 -15.83 16.38 -20.40
N LEU A 434 -15.38 17.45 -19.72
CA LEU A 434 -15.21 18.76 -20.35
C LEU A 434 -14.18 18.71 -21.48
N MET A 435 -13.06 18.00 -21.29
CA MET A 435 -12.05 17.82 -22.32
C MET A 435 -12.55 17.00 -23.51
N ILE A 436 -13.30 15.92 -23.29
CA ILE A 436 -13.91 15.11 -24.36
C ILE A 436 -14.91 15.96 -25.17
N VAL A 437 -15.81 16.68 -24.51
CA VAL A 437 -16.80 17.54 -25.20
C VAL A 437 -16.09 18.64 -26.02
N SER A 438 -15.02 19.22 -25.48
CA SER A 438 -14.29 20.28 -26.16
C SER A 438 -13.49 19.78 -27.36
N TRP A 439 -12.61 18.79 -27.14
CA TRP A 439 -11.64 18.32 -28.12
C TRP A 439 -12.19 17.30 -29.11
N CYS A 440 -13.21 16.52 -28.73
CA CYS A 440 -13.77 15.48 -29.59
C CYS A 440 -15.06 15.92 -30.30
N LEU A 441 -15.70 17.02 -29.88
CA LEU A 441 -16.93 17.53 -30.50
C LEU A 441 -16.81 18.99 -30.96
N LEU A 442 -16.73 19.95 -30.03
CA LEU A 442 -16.95 21.37 -30.34
C LEU A 442 -15.85 21.98 -31.21
N LEU A 443 -14.58 21.88 -30.79
CA LEU A 443 -13.46 22.51 -31.51
C LEU A 443 -13.24 21.93 -32.91
N PRO A 444 -13.28 20.58 -33.12
CA PRO A 444 -13.24 19.99 -34.46
C PRO A 444 -14.43 20.40 -35.33
N PHE A 445 -15.64 20.46 -34.77
CA PHE A 445 -16.82 20.89 -35.50
C PHE A 445 -16.72 22.36 -35.94
N GLY A 446 -16.29 23.25 -35.04
CA GLY A 446 -16.06 24.66 -35.34
C GLY A 446 -15.00 24.85 -36.44
N ALA A 447 -13.93 24.05 -36.43
CA ALA A 447 -12.87 24.11 -37.44
C ALA A 447 -13.34 23.58 -38.81
N SER A 448 -14.05 22.45 -38.82
CA SER A 448 -14.57 21.82 -40.03
C SER A 448 -15.67 22.65 -40.69
N SER A 449 -16.59 23.21 -39.90
CA SER A 449 -17.70 24.03 -40.40
C SER A 449 -17.22 25.32 -41.09
N ALA A 450 -16.08 25.89 -40.68
CA ALA A 450 -15.48 27.05 -41.35
C ALA A 450 -15.00 26.76 -42.77
N GLY A 451 -14.69 25.51 -43.11
CA GLY A 451 -14.39 25.07 -44.46
C GLY A 451 -15.64 24.67 -45.25
N ILE A 452 -16.51 23.87 -44.62
CA ILE A 452 -17.64 23.21 -45.29
C ILE A 452 -18.82 24.17 -45.52
N LEU A 453 -19.13 25.04 -44.55
CA LEU A 453 -20.34 25.86 -44.56
C LEU A 453 -20.09 27.31 -44.99
N ARG A 454 -18.84 27.64 -45.36
CA ARG A 454 -18.43 29.01 -45.71
C ARG A 454 -19.24 29.59 -46.86
N ASP A 455 -19.29 28.86 -47.97
CA ASP A 455 -20.03 29.28 -49.17
C ASP A 455 -21.55 29.27 -48.92
N ARG A 456 -22.02 28.33 -48.09
CA ARG A 456 -23.46 28.10 -47.84
C ARG A 456 -24.09 29.17 -46.96
N LEU A 457 -23.44 29.51 -45.85
CA LEU A 457 -23.99 30.46 -44.88
C LEU A 457 -23.70 31.92 -45.26
N GLY A 458 -22.64 32.16 -46.05
CA GLY A 458 -22.21 33.49 -46.45
C GLY A 458 -21.66 34.33 -45.29
N ASP A 459 -20.98 35.43 -45.61
CA ASP A 459 -20.56 36.42 -44.62
C ASP A 459 -21.80 37.18 -44.09
N PRO A 460 -21.96 37.42 -42.77
CA PRO A 460 -21.05 37.07 -41.68
C PRO A 460 -21.42 35.77 -40.94
N ARG A 461 -22.42 35.01 -41.43
CA ARG A 461 -23.05 33.91 -40.68
C ARG A 461 -22.10 32.73 -40.41
N TRP A 462 -21.33 32.28 -41.41
CA TRP A 462 -20.34 31.20 -41.18
C TRP A 462 -19.28 31.63 -40.15
N PHE A 463 -18.87 32.90 -40.22
CA PHE A 463 -17.85 33.45 -39.32
C PHE A 463 -18.37 33.57 -37.89
N LYS A 464 -19.64 33.98 -37.72
CA LYS A 464 -20.31 33.98 -36.40
C LYS A 464 -20.44 32.57 -35.82
N LEU A 465 -20.80 31.57 -36.64
CA LEU A 465 -20.89 30.18 -36.20
C LEU A 465 -19.52 29.64 -35.78
N HIS A 466 -18.51 29.78 -36.63
CA HIS A 466 -17.13 29.37 -36.32
C HIS A 466 -16.65 30.03 -35.03
N ARG A 467 -16.75 31.36 -34.94
CA ARG A 467 -16.32 32.10 -33.75
C ARG A 467 -17.08 31.67 -32.49
N GLY A 468 -18.40 31.52 -32.58
CA GLY A 468 -19.24 31.13 -31.44
C GLY A 468 -18.88 29.75 -30.89
N VAL A 469 -18.76 28.75 -31.77
CA VAL A 469 -18.39 27.39 -31.36
C VAL A 469 -16.95 27.33 -30.84
N GLN A 470 -16.00 28.02 -31.47
CA GLN A 470 -14.60 28.05 -31.01
C GLN A 470 -14.46 28.71 -29.64
N VAL A 471 -15.17 29.82 -29.39
CA VAL A 471 -15.16 30.48 -28.08
C VAL A 471 -15.80 29.59 -27.01
N LEU A 472 -16.91 28.92 -27.32
CA LEU A 472 -17.53 27.98 -26.38
C LEU A 472 -16.61 26.81 -26.06
N GLY A 473 -16.03 26.17 -27.07
CA GLY A 473 -15.10 25.07 -26.89
C GLY A 473 -13.86 25.47 -26.10
N LEU A 474 -13.25 26.63 -26.39
CA LEU A 474 -12.11 27.14 -25.64
C LEU A 474 -12.49 27.48 -24.19
N GLY A 475 -13.69 28.02 -23.96
CA GLY A 475 -14.19 28.28 -22.62
C GLY A 475 -14.26 27.00 -21.76
N LEU A 476 -14.78 25.91 -22.32
CA LEU A 476 -14.81 24.61 -21.63
C LEU A 476 -13.40 24.05 -21.38
N VAL A 477 -12.45 24.21 -22.33
CA VAL A 477 -11.04 23.84 -22.12
C VAL A 477 -10.44 24.60 -20.94
N LEU A 478 -10.69 25.92 -20.84
CA LEU A 478 -10.16 26.73 -19.75
C LEU A 478 -10.78 26.36 -18.39
N VAL A 479 -12.08 26.08 -18.34
CA VAL A 479 -12.74 25.56 -17.13
C VAL A 479 -12.15 24.22 -16.73
N ALA A 480 -12.00 23.29 -17.68
CA ALA A 480 -11.41 21.98 -17.41
C ALA A 480 -9.96 22.07 -16.94
N PHE A 481 -9.17 22.99 -17.52
CA PHE A 481 -7.81 23.27 -17.07
C PHE A 481 -7.78 23.82 -15.65
N PHE A 482 -8.71 24.70 -15.29
CA PHE A 482 -8.78 25.22 -13.93
C PHE A 482 -9.23 24.17 -12.91
N VAL A 483 -10.12 23.24 -13.29
CA VAL A 483 -10.46 22.07 -12.46
C VAL A 483 -9.22 21.20 -12.22
N ALA A 484 -8.40 20.96 -13.25
CA ALA A 484 -7.14 20.24 -13.09
C ALA A 484 -6.11 21.01 -12.24
N TYR A 485 -6.00 22.32 -12.46
CA TYR A 485 -5.04 23.18 -11.76
C TYR A 485 -5.40 23.41 -10.29
N SER A 486 -6.68 23.54 -9.95
CA SER A 486 -7.12 23.64 -8.55
C SER A 486 -6.85 22.37 -7.75
N ASN A 487 -6.65 21.24 -8.43
CA ASN A 487 -6.24 19.98 -7.84
C ASN A 487 -4.78 19.66 -8.22
N VAL A 488 -3.92 20.68 -8.38
CA VAL A 488 -2.53 20.54 -8.85
C VAL A 488 -1.74 19.54 -8.00
N HIS A 489 -1.96 19.50 -6.69
CA HIS A 489 -1.24 18.59 -5.79
C HIS A 489 -1.57 17.11 -6.08
N GLU A 490 -2.81 16.80 -6.45
CA GLU A 490 -3.23 15.44 -6.84
C GLU A 490 -2.96 15.16 -8.33
N HIS A 491 -3.24 16.14 -9.20
CA HIS A 491 -3.08 16.02 -10.65
C HIS A 491 -1.59 16.01 -11.08
N PHE A 492 -0.68 16.57 -10.28
CA PHE A 492 0.76 16.64 -10.57
C PHE A 492 1.64 15.74 -9.68
N LYS A 493 1.09 14.92 -8.76
CA LYS A 493 1.83 13.78 -8.17
C LYS A 493 2.42 12.92 -9.31
N GLY A 494 3.71 12.57 -9.23
CA GLY A 494 4.48 11.86 -10.28
C GLY A 494 5.30 12.74 -11.27
N GLY A 495 5.46 14.03 -10.98
CA GLY A 495 6.41 14.91 -11.70
C GLY A 495 6.10 15.23 -13.17
N SER A 496 6.99 15.98 -13.82
CA SER A 496 6.86 16.47 -15.21
C SER A 496 7.08 15.41 -16.31
N ALA A 497 7.25 14.14 -15.93
CA ALA A 497 7.55 13.02 -16.83
C ALA A 497 6.30 12.47 -17.55
N ASP A 498 5.10 12.78 -17.07
CA ASP A 498 3.87 12.29 -17.68
C ASP A 498 3.58 12.98 -19.04
N LEU A 499 3.45 12.16 -20.08
CA LEU A 499 3.19 12.58 -21.45
C LEU A 499 1.87 13.35 -21.58
N HIS A 500 0.84 13.00 -20.80
CA HIS A 500 -0.45 13.72 -20.81
C HIS A 500 -0.29 15.18 -20.36
N LYS A 501 0.48 15.41 -19.29
CA LYS A 501 0.73 16.75 -18.73
C LYS A 501 1.55 17.62 -19.69
N ARG A 502 2.59 17.05 -20.31
CA ARG A 502 3.45 17.75 -21.29
C ARG A 502 2.67 18.13 -22.55
N VAL A 503 1.97 17.18 -23.14
CA VAL A 503 1.17 17.41 -24.35
C VAL A 503 0.02 18.37 -24.04
N GLY A 504 -0.67 18.18 -22.92
CA GLY A 504 -1.77 19.05 -22.47
C GLY A 504 -1.34 20.51 -22.31
N THR A 505 -0.17 20.76 -21.71
CA THR A 505 0.36 22.12 -21.55
C THR A 505 0.61 22.79 -22.90
N VAL A 506 1.27 22.09 -23.83
CA VAL A 506 1.51 22.60 -25.19
C VAL A 506 0.20 22.88 -25.92
N VAL A 507 -0.78 21.99 -25.81
CA VAL A 507 -2.10 22.14 -26.43
C VAL A 507 -2.83 23.37 -25.91
N ILE A 508 -2.82 23.63 -24.60
CA ILE A 508 -3.48 24.80 -24.02
C ILE A 508 -2.82 26.11 -24.48
N VAL A 509 -1.48 26.15 -24.51
CA VAL A 509 -0.76 27.31 -25.05
C VAL A 509 -1.16 27.57 -26.50
N LEU A 510 -1.17 26.54 -27.35
CA LEU A 510 -1.60 26.65 -28.75
C LEU A 510 -3.06 27.09 -28.88
N ALA A 511 -3.95 26.60 -28.01
CA ALA A 511 -5.38 26.93 -28.01
C ALA A 511 -5.63 28.40 -27.67
N VAL A 512 -4.92 28.97 -26.70
CA VAL A 512 -5.01 30.40 -26.33
C VAL A 512 -4.38 31.30 -27.39
N LEU A 513 -3.29 30.84 -28.04
CA LEU A 513 -2.65 31.59 -29.12
C LEU A 513 -3.52 31.68 -30.39
N GLN A 514 -4.47 30.75 -30.62
CA GLN A 514 -5.36 30.82 -31.79
C GLN A 514 -6.21 32.10 -31.85
N PRO A 515 -7.02 32.46 -30.83
CA PRO A 515 -7.80 33.69 -30.85
C PRO A 515 -6.93 34.95 -30.81
N LEU A 516 -5.78 34.92 -30.11
CA LEU A 516 -4.82 36.03 -30.10
C LEU A 516 -4.27 36.30 -31.52
N ASN A 517 -3.84 35.25 -32.22
CA ASN A 517 -3.44 35.34 -33.62
C ASN A 517 -4.59 35.80 -34.53
N ALA A 518 -5.83 35.44 -34.22
CA ALA A 518 -7.03 35.90 -34.93
C ALA A 518 -7.34 37.38 -34.73
N PHE A 519 -6.82 38.02 -33.66
CA PHE A 519 -6.94 39.45 -33.46
C PHE A 519 -6.09 40.26 -34.47
N PHE A 520 -4.90 39.75 -34.81
CA PHE A 520 -3.99 40.38 -35.78
C PHE A 520 -4.30 40.04 -37.24
N ARG A 521 -5.54 39.65 -37.51
CA ARG A 521 -6.01 39.21 -38.82
C ARG A 521 -5.87 40.34 -39.87
N PRO A 522 -5.05 40.19 -40.93
CA PRO A 522 -4.99 41.19 -42.00
C PRO A 522 -6.33 41.32 -42.72
N HIS A 523 -6.80 42.55 -42.92
CA HIS A 523 -8.11 42.84 -43.53
C HIS A 523 -8.08 42.85 -45.06
N ASP A 524 -6.96 43.24 -45.68
CA ASP A 524 -6.81 43.17 -47.13
C ASP A 524 -6.73 41.71 -47.59
N LYS A 525 -7.79 41.26 -48.27
CA LYS A 525 -7.94 39.89 -48.76
C LYS A 525 -6.93 39.53 -49.86
N THR A 526 -6.35 40.51 -50.55
CA THR A 526 -5.46 40.30 -51.70
C THR A 526 -3.98 40.25 -51.35
N SER A 527 -3.59 40.81 -50.20
CA SER A 527 -2.19 40.84 -49.73
C SER A 527 -1.56 39.45 -49.56
N GLY A 528 -0.24 39.35 -49.83
CA GLY A 528 0.55 38.14 -49.53
C GLY A 528 0.55 37.79 -48.04
N VAL A 529 0.56 38.81 -47.17
CA VAL A 529 0.51 38.68 -45.71
C VAL A 529 -0.78 37.97 -45.26
N ARG A 530 -1.93 38.31 -45.85
CA ARG A 530 -3.20 37.64 -45.61
C ARG A 530 -3.14 36.15 -45.92
N LYS A 531 -2.50 35.76 -47.02
CA LYS A 531 -2.37 34.35 -47.43
C LYS A 531 -1.52 33.57 -46.44
N VAL A 532 -0.36 34.11 -46.05
CA VAL A 532 0.53 33.50 -45.04
C VAL A 532 -0.19 33.33 -43.71
N TRP A 533 -0.83 34.40 -43.21
CA TRP A 533 -1.61 34.36 -41.98
C TRP A 533 -2.72 33.31 -42.03
N SER A 534 -3.45 33.25 -43.16
CA SER A 534 -4.56 32.30 -43.32
C SER A 534 -4.09 30.84 -43.31
N THR A 535 -2.91 30.57 -43.89
CA THR A 535 -2.30 29.23 -43.85
C THR A 535 -1.84 28.90 -42.44
N ALA A 536 -1.11 29.82 -41.78
CA ALA A 536 -0.59 29.61 -40.44
C ALA A 536 -1.72 29.37 -39.42
N HIS A 537 -2.75 30.24 -39.38
CA HIS A 537 -3.89 30.08 -38.48
C HIS A 537 -4.61 28.75 -38.70
N ARG A 538 -4.81 28.33 -39.95
CA ARG A 538 -5.43 27.03 -40.26
C ARG A 538 -4.56 25.86 -39.81
N SER A 539 -3.27 25.89 -40.11
CA SER A 539 -2.35 24.80 -39.79
C SER A 539 -2.18 24.63 -38.28
N PHE A 540 -1.91 25.71 -37.54
CA PHE A 540 -1.80 25.64 -36.08
C PHE A 540 -3.12 25.25 -35.42
N GLY A 541 -4.26 25.70 -35.96
CA GLY A 541 -5.58 25.28 -35.49
C GLY A 541 -5.79 23.75 -35.60
N TRP A 542 -5.45 23.14 -36.74
CA TRP A 542 -5.58 21.69 -36.92
C TRP A 542 -4.58 20.89 -36.09
N VAL A 543 -3.33 21.36 -35.96
CA VAL A 543 -2.34 20.73 -35.07
C VAL A 543 -2.85 20.73 -33.63
N CYS A 544 -3.40 21.84 -33.16
CA CYS A 544 -3.98 21.97 -31.83
C CYS A 544 -5.14 20.97 -31.62
N VAL A 545 -6.07 20.86 -32.58
CA VAL A 545 -7.19 19.90 -32.52
C VAL A 545 -6.70 18.45 -32.45
N ILE A 546 -5.73 18.06 -33.29
CA ILE A 546 -5.21 16.69 -33.33
C ILE A 546 -4.52 16.34 -32.00
N LEU A 547 -3.65 17.22 -31.51
CA LEU A 547 -2.96 17.00 -30.24
C LEU A 547 -3.94 16.92 -29.07
N GLY A 548 -4.99 17.74 -29.06
CA GLY A 548 -6.05 17.67 -28.04
C GLY A 548 -6.79 16.33 -28.04
N ILE A 549 -7.17 15.81 -29.21
CA ILE A 549 -7.82 14.49 -29.33
C ILE A 549 -6.90 13.38 -28.84
N VAL A 550 -5.62 13.41 -29.20
CA VAL A 550 -4.62 12.41 -28.76
C VAL A 550 -4.36 12.48 -27.26
N ASN A 551 -4.47 13.67 -26.65
CA ASN A 551 -4.21 13.86 -25.24
C ASN A 551 -5.28 13.24 -24.32
N CYS A 552 -6.54 13.11 -24.78
CA CYS A 552 -7.62 12.50 -24.00
C CYS A 552 -7.35 11.02 -23.64
N PRO A 553 -7.00 10.13 -24.60
CA PRO A 553 -6.52 8.77 -24.32
C PRO A 553 -5.33 8.69 -23.37
N LEU A 554 -4.40 9.64 -23.42
CA LEU A 554 -3.25 9.66 -22.51
C LEU A 554 -3.69 9.88 -21.06
N GLY A 555 -4.64 10.78 -20.83
CA GLY A 555 -5.21 11.02 -19.49
C GLY A 555 -5.96 9.80 -18.96
N MET A 556 -6.80 9.15 -19.79
CA MET A 556 -7.50 7.93 -19.38
C MET A 556 -6.54 6.77 -19.08
N LYS A 557 -5.46 6.61 -19.84
CA LYS A 557 -4.40 5.64 -19.51
C LYS A 557 -3.68 5.97 -18.21
N GLY A 558 -3.49 7.26 -17.91
CA GLY A 558 -3.00 7.71 -16.61
C GLY A 558 -3.92 7.26 -15.46
N ALA A 559 -5.24 7.44 -15.61
CA ALA A 559 -6.21 6.98 -14.61
C ALA A 559 -6.19 5.44 -14.45
N VAL A 560 -6.06 4.66 -15.52
CA VAL A 560 -5.93 3.19 -15.41
C VAL A 560 -4.65 2.80 -14.66
N ARG A 561 -3.53 3.47 -14.92
CA ARG A 561 -2.25 3.24 -14.20
C ARG A 561 -2.33 3.60 -12.72
N ALA A 562 -3.20 4.54 -12.36
CA ALA A 562 -3.48 4.94 -10.99
C ALA A 562 -4.51 4.04 -10.27
N GLY A 563 -4.89 2.89 -10.86
CA GLY A 563 -5.76 1.90 -10.22
C GLY A 563 -7.25 1.98 -10.57
N TYR A 564 -7.69 2.94 -11.40
CA TYR A 564 -9.11 3.14 -11.71
C TYR A 564 -9.65 2.26 -12.87
N ALA A 565 -9.06 1.09 -13.14
CA ALA A 565 -9.22 0.36 -14.40
C ALA A 565 -10.69 0.03 -14.77
N THR A 566 -11.50 -0.43 -13.82
CA THR A 566 -12.92 -0.77 -14.03
C THR A 566 -13.79 0.48 -14.20
N ASN A 567 -13.49 1.55 -13.47
CA ASN A 567 -14.27 2.79 -13.44
C ASN A 567 -13.96 3.76 -14.61
N VAL A 568 -12.95 3.49 -15.44
CA VAL A 568 -12.61 4.32 -16.62
C VAL A 568 -13.31 3.85 -17.90
N GLY A 569 -13.88 2.63 -17.94
CA GLY A 569 -14.45 2.04 -19.16
C GLY A 569 -15.54 2.91 -19.83
N TRP A 570 -16.40 3.54 -19.04
CA TRP A 570 -17.47 4.40 -19.57
C TRP A 570 -16.94 5.72 -20.17
N LEU A 571 -15.78 6.23 -19.73
CA LEU A 571 -15.12 7.41 -20.34
C LEU A 571 -14.57 7.07 -21.72
N TRP A 572 -14.05 5.86 -21.94
CA TRP A 572 -13.66 5.38 -23.28
C TRP A 572 -14.86 5.28 -24.22
N SER A 573 -16.00 4.82 -23.71
CA SER A 573 -17.26 4.81 -24.45
C SER A 573 -17.72 6.22 -24.81
N ALA A 574 -17.67 7.17 -23.86
CA ALA A 574 -18.01 8.57 -24.10
C ALA A 574 -17.08 9.23 -25.14
N PHE A 575 -15.78 9.00 -25.06
CA PHE A 575 -14.78 9.46 -26.04
C PHE A 575 -15.08 8.91 -27.44
N SER A 576 -15.32 7.60 -27.56
CA SER A 576 -15.60 6.94 -28.83
C SER A 576 -16.90 7.45 -29.44
N PHE A 577 -17.96 7.58 -28.62
CA PHE A 577 -19.24 8.13 -29.03
C PHE A 577 -19.10 9.57 -29.52
N ALA A 578 -18.36 10.42 -28.81
CA ALA A 578 -18.09 11.80 -29.20
C ALA A 578 -17.41 11.89 -30.57
N LEU A 579 -16.37 11.07 -30.83
CA LEU A 579 -15.71 11.03 -32.14
C LEU A 579 -16.63 10.57 -33.27
N VAL A 580 -17.47 9.55 -33.03
CA VAL A 580 -18.45 9.08 -34.00
C VAL A 580 -19.47 10.19 -34.32
N CYS A 581 -20.02 10.85 -33.29
CA CYS A 581 -20.94 11.97 -33.47
C CYS A 581 -20.31 13.10 -34.30
N MET A 582 -19.04 13.44 -34.01
CA MET A 582 -18.31 14.46 -34.77
C MET A 582 -18.14 14.06 -36.23
N PHE A 583 -17.69 12.83 -36.49
CA PHE A 583 -17.49 12.30 -37.83
C PHE A 583 -18.79 12.29 -38.66
N VAL A 584 -19.88 11.79 -38.07
CA VAL A 584 -21.20 11.79 -38.69
C VAL A 584 -21.67 13.22 -38.98
N ALA A 585 -21.50 14.16 -38.03
CA ALA A 585 -21.86 15.56 -38.24
C ALA A 585 -21.10 16.17 -39.44
N VAL A 586 -19.79 15.93 -39.54
CA VAL A 586 -18.96 16.43 -40.65
C VAL A 586 -19.40 15.82 -41.99
N ILE A 587 -19.70 14.52 -42.04
CA ILE A 587 -20.20 13.85 -43.25
C ILE A 587 -21.54 14.43 -43.69
N ILE A 588 -22.50 14.55 -42.77
CA ILE A 588 -23.83 15.09 -43.08
C ILE A 588 -23.71 16.52 -43.63
N LEU A 589 -22.89 17.36 -42.99
CA LEU A 589 -22.65 18.72 -43.47
C LEU A 589 -21.99 18.72 -44.86
N GLY A 590 -21.00 17.86 -45.10
CA GLY A 590 -20.33 17.72 -46.39
C GLY A 590 -21.26 17.25 -47.51
N LEU A 591 -22.10 16.25 -47.27
CA LEU A 591 -23.10 15.75 -48.22
C LEU A 591 -24.17 16.80 -48.51
N SER A 592 -24.64 17.52 -47.49
CA SER A 592 -25.62 18.60 -47.67
C SER A 592 -25.05 19.74 -48.53
N SER A 593 -23.76 20.07 -48.36
CA SER A 593 -23.08 21.09 -49.15
C SER A 593 -22.91 20.67 -50.61
N LYS A 594 -22.61 19.40 -50.88
CA LYS A 594 -22.48 18.88 -52.25
C LYS A 594 -23.83 18.86 -52.99
N LYS A 595 -24.91 18.39 -52.35
CA LYS A 595 -26.26 18.38 -52.97
C LYS A 595 -26.72 19.78 -53.40
N GLN A 596 -26.38 20.82 -52.64
CA GLN A 596 -26.75 22.20 -52.99
C GLN A 596 -25.90 22.79 -54.12
N LYS A 597 -24.60 22.46 -54.23
CA LYS A 597 -23.77 22.88 -55.38
C LYS A 597 -24.25 22.28 -56.70
N VAL A 598 -24.78 21.05 -56.67
CA VAL A 598 -25.38 20.39 -57.85
C VAL A 598 -26.76 20.96 -58.21
N GLY A 599 -27.55 21.40 -57.21
CA GLY A 599 -28.84 22.07 -57.45
C GLY A 599 -28.73 23.57 -57.79
N GLY A 600 -27.57 24.20 -57.58
CA GLY A 600 -27.33 25.63 -57.77
C GLY A 600 -26.68 26.02 -59.11
N THR A 601 -26.24 25.06 -59.92
CA THR A 601 -25.94 25.33 -61.33
C THR A 601 -27.25 25.44 -62.09
N SER A 602 -27.70 26.69 -62.30
CA SER A 602 -28.87 27.03 -63.09
C SER A 602 -28.67 26.65 -64.57
N GLY A 603 -28.91 25.38 -64.89
CA GLY A 603 -29.18 24.93 -66.25
C GLY A 603 -30.66 25.09 -66.65
N GLN A 604 -31.55 25.44 -65.72
CA GLN A 604 -33.00 25.52 -65.97
C GLN A 604 -33.59 26.94 -65.93
N ALA A 605 -32.87 27.96 -65.47
CA ALA A 605 -33.35 29.35 -65.51
C ALA A 605 -32.99 30.07 -66.84
N ASP A 606 -31.91 29.67 -67.53
CA ASP A 606 -31.50 30.30 -68.79
C ASP A 606 -32.25 29.77 -70.03
N VAL A 607 -32.93 28.62 -69.90
CA VAL A 607 -33.77 28.05 -70.98
C VAL A 607 -35.17 28.66 -70.98
N MET A 608 -35.76 28.94 -69.81
CA MET A 608 -37.08 29.59 -69.71
C MET A 608 -37.06 31.09 -70.03
N ASN A 609 -35.94 31.79 -69.78
CA ASN A 609 -35.81 33.20 -70.15
C ASN A 609 -35.54 33.42 -71.65
N LYS A 610 -34.98 32.43 -72.36
CA LYS A 610 -34.80 32.48 -73.83
C LYS A 610 -36.04 32.06 -74.62
N LEU A 611 -37.03 31.43 -73.98
CA LEU A 611 -38.32 31.09 -74.60
C LEU A 611 -39.37 32.22 -74.49
N ASN A 612 -39.22 33.15 -73.54
CA ASN A 612 -40.16 34.27 -73.35
C ASN A 612 -39.72 35.59 -74.00
N ALA A 613 -38.56 35.63 -74.66
CA ALA A 613 -38.09 36.81 -75.42
C ALA A 613 -38.27 36.66 -76.94
N GLY A 614 -39.08 35.68 -77.38
CA GLY A 614 -39.34 35.35 -78.77
C GLY A 614 -40.82 35.09 -79.07
N LEU A 615 -41.72 35.84 -78.46
CA LEU A 615 -43.14 35.97 -78.82
C LEU A 615 -43.52 37.44 -78.91
#